data_AF-C0CZ59-F1
#
_entry.id   AF-C0CZ59-F1
#
_cell.length_a   1.000
_cell.length_b   1.000
_cell.length_c   1.000
_cell.angle_alpha   90.00
_cell.angle_beta   90.00
_cell.angle_gamma   90.00
#
_symmetry.space_group_name_H-M   'P 1'
#
loop_
_entity.id
_entity.type
_entity.pdbx_description
1 polymer ?
#
loop_
_entity_poly.entity_id
_entity_poly.type
_entity_poly.pdbx_seq_one_letter_code
_entity_poly.pdbx_strand_id
1 'polypeptide(L)'
;MVKACREHGKAVEINSSSFKVRPGSAETCRAVALLCKEYGVPVLISSDAHSRYFVGDHRAAIRLLESVGFPEELVINGEKGRLMNYLDWLEQGKAL
;
A
#
# COMPACT_ATOMS: atom_id res chain seq x y z
N MET A 1 5.13 5.70 12.87
CA MET A 1 4.58 4.53 12.15
C MET A 1 5.43 4.15 10.94
N VAL A 2 5.49 4.95 9.87
CA VAL A 2 6.18 4.56 8.61
C VAL A 2 7.64 4.15 8.80
N LYS A 3 8.42 4.87 9.63
CA LYS A 3 9.82 4.46 9.96
C LYS A 3 9.91 3.07 10.60
N ALA A 4 9.03 2.76 11.55
CA ALA A 4 8.98 1.43 12.15
C ALA A 4 8.58 0.36 11.13
N CYS A 5 7.69 0.67 10.18
CA CYS A 5 7.41 -0.23 9.06
C CYS A 5 8.68 -0.55 8.26
N ARG A 6 9.53 0.45 7.99
CA ARG A 6 10.83 0.22 7.34
C ARG A 6 11.73 -0.70 8.17
N GLU A 7 11.88 -0.42 9.46
CA GLU A 7 12.75 -1.18 10.38
C GLU A 7 12.33 -2.65 10.51
N HIS A 8 11.03 -2.93 10.44
CA HIS A 8 10.48 -4.28 10.56
C HIS A 8 10.09 -4.91 9.22
N GLY A 9 10.48 -4.30 8.10
CA GLY A 9 10.15 -4.76 6.75
C GLY A 9 8.65 -4.95 6.50
N LYS A 10 7.81 -4.07 7.06
CA LYS A 10 6.35 -4.10 6.86
C LYS A 10 5.95 -3.16 5.73
N ALA A 11 5.04 -3.63 4.89
CA ALA A 11 4.34 -2.80 3.91
C ALA A 11 3.19 -2.00 4.56
N VAL A 12 2.81 -0.90 3.92
CA VAL A 12 1.65 -0.08 4.28
C VAL A 12 0.55 -0.21 3.23
N GLU A 13 -0.69 -0.36 3.64
CA GLU A 13 -1.83 -0.41 2.72
C GLU A 13 -2.27 0.99 2.30
N ILE A 14 -2.48 1.20 0.99
CA ILE A 14 -3.31 2.29 0.47
C ILE A 14 -4.63 1.68 -0.02
N ASN A 15 -5.66 1.89 0.80
CA ASN A 15 -6.98 1.30 0.64
C ASN A 15 -7.91 2.23 -0.17
N SER A 16 -8.45 1.74 -1.29
CA SER A 16 -9.34 2.54 -2.14
C SER A 16 -10.71 2.85 -1.52
N SER A 17 -11.22 2.01 -0.61
CA SER A 17 -12.49 2.25 0.07
C SER A 17 -12.42 3.47 1.01
N SER A 18 -11.23 3.75 1.58
CA SER A 18 -11.01 4.85 2.52
C SER A 18 -11.45 6.20 1.95
N PHE A 19 -11.16 6.46 0.68
CA PHE A 19 -11.53 7.72 0.00
C PHE A 19 -13.04 7.90 -0.18
N LYS A 20 -13.83 6.83 -0.06
CA LYS A 20 -15.29 6.86 -0.18
C LYS A 20 -15.96 6.91 1.20
N VAL A 21 -15.43 6.18 2.18
CA VAL A 21 -16.12 5.91 3.46
C VAL A 21 -15.53 6.66 4.66
N ARG A 22 -14.34 7.26 4.54
CA ARG A 22 -13.66 8.02 5.60
C ARG A 22 -13.33 9.43 5.11
N PRO A 23 -14.23 10.42 5.29
CA PRO A 23 -13.93 11.81 4.98
C PRO A 23 -12.64 12.28 5.65
N GLY A 24 -11.81 13.06 4.93
CA GLY A 24 -10.49 13.49 5.40
C GLY A 24 -9.36 12.47 5.22
N SER A 25 -9.64 11.22 4.84
CA SER A 25 -8.59 10.21 4.61
C SER A 25 -7.63 10.57 3.48
N ALA A 26 -8.06 11.36 2.49
CA ALA A 26 -7.24 11.73 1.34
C ALA A 26 -5.93 12.42 1.76
N GLU A 27 -5.99 13.36 2.72
CA GLU A 27 -4.82 14.09 3.23
C GLU A 27 -3.87 13.15 3.96
N THR A 28 -4.42 12.30 4.85
CA THR A 28 -3.64 11.31 5.60
C THR A 28 -2.99 10.29 4.68
N CYS A 29 -3.74 9.71 3.73
CA CYS A 29 -3.21 8.75 2.76
C CYS A 29 -2.12 9.40 1.91
N ARG A 30 -2.27 10.67 1.51
CA ARG A 30 -1.23 11.41 0.77
C ARG A 30 0.04 11.58 1.60
N ALA A 31 -0.10 12.00 2.86
CA ALA A 31 1.04 12.15 3.77
C ALA A 31 1.76 10.82 4.00
N VAL A 32 1.00 9.74 4.22
CA VAL A 32 1.56 8.39 4.36
C VAL A 32 2.28 7.94 3.09
N ALA A 33 1.70 8.14 1.91
CA ALA A 33 2.33 7.79 0.63
C ALA A 33 3.66 8.55 0.41
N LEU A 34 3.71 9.85 0.74
CA LEU A 34 4.93 10.64 0.66
C LEU A 34 6.01 10.13 1.63
N LEU A 35 5.64 9.81 2.87
CA LEU A 35 6.58 9.25 3.84
C LEU A 35 7.05 7.85 3.43
N CYS A 36 6.18 7.03 2.83
CA CYS A 36 6.58 5.72 2.31
C CYS A 36 7.57 5.86 1.15
N LYS A 37 7.36 6.86 0.28
CA LYS A 37 8.29 7.21 -0.80
C LYS A 37 9.64 7.67 -0.24
N GLU A 38 9.63 8.55 0.75
CA GLU A 38 10.84 9.08 1.39
C GLU A 38 11.67 7.98 2.07
N TYR A 39 11.01 7.07 2.80
CA TYR A 39 11.70 6.02 3.57
C TYR A 39 11.84 4.69 2.83
N GLY A 40 11.43 4.61 1.56
CA GLY A 40 11.44 3.39 0.78
C GLY A 40 10.58 2.28 1.39
N VAL A 41 9.46 2.61 2.02
CA VAL A 41 8.54 1.62 2.58
C VAL A 41 7.63 1.09 1.47
N PRO A 42 7.53 -0.24 1.29
CA PRO A 42 6.64 -0.82 0.30
C PRO A 42 5.17 -0.51 0.59
N VAL A 43 4.38 -0.36 -0.46
CA VAL A 43 2.93 -0.14 -0.40
C VAL A 43 2.19 -1.31 -1.03
N LEU A 44 1.07 -1.71 -0.44
CA LEU A 44 0.10 -2.62 -1.04
C LEU A 44 -1.19 -1.87 -1.36
N ILE A 45 -1.74 -2.08 -2.55
CA ILE A 45 -3.02 -1.49 -2.96
C ILE A 45 -4.14 -2.49 -2.75
N SER A 46 -5.24 -2.07 -2.15
CA SER A 46 -6.43 -2.91 -2.01
C SER A 46 -7.71 -2.15 -2.37
N SER A 47 -8.78 -2.90 -2.67
CA SER A 47 -10.11 -2.33 -2.85
C SER A 47 -10.88 -2.26 -1.53
N ASP A 48 -10.54 -3.15 -0.57
CA ASP A 48 -11.26 -3.37 0.70
C ASP A 48 -12.79 -3.29 0.52
N ALA A 49 -13.25 -4.04 -0.48
CA ALA A 49 -14.60 -3.92 -0.98
C ALA A 49 -15.60 -4.56 -0.02
N HIS A 50 -16.57 -3.76 0.44
CA HIS A 50 -17.70 -4.22 1.26
C HIS A 50 -18.92 -4.63 0.42
N SER A 51 -18.75 -4.68 -0.92
CA SER A 51 -19.75 -5.16 -1.87
C SER A 51 -19.06 -5.72 -3.10
N ARG A 52 -19.63 -6.78 -3.69
CA ARG A 52 -19.06 -7.45 -4.87
C ARG A 52 -18.81 -6.53 -6.07
N TYR A 53 -19.56 -5.43 -6.17
CA TYR A 53 -19.46 -4.48 -7.27
C TYR A 53 -18.20 -3.61 -7.22
N PHE A 54 -17.52 -3.57 -6.08
CA PHE A 54 -16.30 -2.78 -5.88
C PHE A 54 -15.03 -3.63 -5.73
N VAL A 55 -15.16 -4.96 -5.78
CA VAL A 55 -13.99 -5.85 -5.76
C VAL A 55 -13.10 -5.54 -6.97
N GLY A 56 -11.84 -5.22 -6.71
CA GLY A 56 -10.88 -4.81 -7.75
C GLY A 56 -10.93 -3.33 -8.13
N ASP A 57 -11.83 -2.52 -7.54
CA ASP A 57 -11.84 -1.07 -7.77
C ASP A 57 -10.71 -0.40 -6.98
N HIS A 58 -9.53 -0.34 -7.62
CA HIS A 58 -8.31 0.25 -7.06
C HIS A 58 -8.06 1.71 -7.47
N ARG A 59 -8.99 2.30 -8.24
CA ARG A 59 -8.74 3.56 -8.97
C ARG A 59 -8.40 4.73 -8.05
N ALA A 60 -8.98 4.78 -6.85
CA ALA A 60 -8.72 5.89 -5.92
C ALA A 60 -7.30 5.82 -5.34
N ALA A 61 -6.85 4.64 -4.93
CA ALA A 61 -5.48 4.43 -4.46
C ALA A 61 -4.45 4.69 -5.55
N ILE A 62 -4.67 4.16 -6.77
CA ILE A 62 -3.77 4.36 -7.91
C ILE A 62 -3.60 5.86 -8.21
N ARG A 63 -4.71 6.60 -8.35
CA ARG A 63 -4.66 8.05 -8.61
C ARG A 63 -3.90 8.81 -7.53
N LEU A 64 -4.04 8.43 -6.25
CA LEU A 64 -3.28 9.04 -5.18
C LEU A 64 -1.77 8.81 -5.39
N LEU A 65 -1.37 7.58 -5.64
CA LEU A 65 0.05 7.21 -5.82
C LEU A 65 0.66 7.88 -7.05
N GLU A 66 -0.07 7.93 -8.17
CA GLU A 66 0.34 8.69 -9.36
C GLU A 66 0.51 10.18 -9.07
N SER A 67 -0.40 10.78 -8.30
CA SER A 67 -0.36 12.23 -7.97
C SER A 67 0.85 12.67 -7.16
N VAL A 68 1.51 11.73 -6.47
CA VAL A 68 2.75 11.99 -5.70
C VAL A 68 3.99 11.43 -6.39
N GLY A 69 3.83 10.91 -7.62
CA GLY A 69 4.88 10.23 -8.37
C GLY A 69 5.47 9.08 -7.57
N PHE A 70 4.62 8.25 -6.95
CA PHE A 70 5.08 7.14 -6.13
C PHE A 70 5.79 6.10 -7.02
N PRO A 71 6.97 5.61 -6.63
CA PRO A 71 7.71 4.62 -7.41
C PRO A 71 6.92 3.31 -7.52
N GLU A 72 6.69 2.87 -8.75
CA GLU A 72 5.92 1.66 -9.02
C GLU A 72 6.60 0.42 -8.42
N GLU A 73 7.93 0.38 -8.40
CA GLU A 73 8.73 -0.69 -7.81
C GLU A 73 8.47 -0.92 -6.32
N LEU A 74 7.96 0.08 -5.60
CA LEU A 74 7.55 -0.04 -4.20
C LEU A 74 6.11 -0.53 -4.03
N VAL A 75 5.32 -0.67 -5.09
CA VAL A 75 3.97 -1.25 -5.02
C VAL A 75 4.06 -2.76 -5.10
N ILE A 76 3.97 -3.46 -3.96
CA ILE A 76 4.33 -4.89 -3.88
C ILE A 76 3.43 -5.79 -4.71
N ASN A 77 2.14 -5.45 -4.83
CA ASN A 77 1.19 -6.19 -5.63
C ASN A 77 0.97 -5.61 -7.04
N GLY A 78 1.88 -4.74 -7.51
CA GLY A 78 1.92 -4.31 -8.92
C GLY A 78 2.36 -5.45 -9.85
N GLU A 79 3.13 -6.41 -9.33
CA GLU A 79 3.55 -7.60 -10.06
C GLU A 79 3.44 -8.84 -9.16
N LYS A 80 2.99 -9.96 -9.74
CA LYS A 80 2.85 -11.23 -9.01
C LYS A 80 4.15 -11.66 -8.33
N GLY A 81 5.29 -11.60 -9.04
CA GLY A 81 6.58 -12.03 -8.51
C GLY A 81 7.02 -11.23 -7.28
N ARG A 82 6.80 -9.92 -7.30
CA ARG A 82 7.14 -9.03 -6.17
C ARG A 82 6.30 -9.33 -4.93
N LEU A 83 5.01 -9.60 -5.10
CA LEU A 83 4.14 -9.99 -4.00
C LEU A 83 4.59 -11.32 -3.39
N MET A 84 4.87 -12.33 -4.23
CA MET A 84 5.34 -13.64 -3.75
C MET A 84 6.66 -13.51 -2.99
N ASN A 85 7.65 -12.80 -3.54
CA ASN A 85 8.93 -12.57 -2.85
C ASN A 85 8.76 -11.92 -1.47
N TYR A 86 7.84 -10.96 -1.35
CA TYR A 86 7.54 -10.32 -0.07
C TYR A 86 6.89 -11.28 0.93
N LEU A 87 5.98 -12.15 0.48
CA LEU A 87 5.35 -13.17 1.31
C LEU A 87 6.35 -14.24 1.77
N ASP A 88 7.19 -14.74 0.86
CA ASP A 88 8.24 -15.73 1.18
C ASP A 88 9.23 -15.17 2.21
N TRP A 89 9.63 -13.90 2.07
CA TRP A 89 10.48 -13.21 3.04
C TRP A 89 9.81 -13.12 4.42
N LEU A 90 8.50 -12.82 4.47
CA LEU A 90 7.75 -12.77 5.73
C LEU A 90 7.66 -14.14 6.41
N GLU A 91 7.57 -15.24 5.65
CA GLU A 91 7.54 -16.60 6.20
C GLU A 91 8.89 -17.01 6.77
N GLN A 92 9.99 -16.69 6.08
CA GLN A 92 11.35 -16.95 6.57
C GLN A 92 11.64 -16.19 7.88
N GLY A 93 11.17 -14.96 7.99
CA GLY A 93 11.32 -14.14 9.20
C GLY A 93 10.47 -14.59 10.40
N LYS A 94 9.49 -15.49 10.21
CA LYS A 94 8.70 -16.12 11.29
C LYS A 94 9.30 -17.42 11.80
N ALA A 95 10.31 -17.96 11.10
CA ALA A 95 10.99 -19.21 11.45
C ALA A 95 12.18 -19.02 12.41
N LEU A 96 12.33 -17.80 12.95
CA LEU A 96 13.26 -17.40 14.03
C LEU A 96 12.47 -17.13 15.31
#